data_AF-A0A163BV73-F1
#
_entry.id   AF-A0A163BV73-F1
#
_cell.length_a   1.000
_cell.length_b   1.000
_cell.length_c   1.000
_cell.angle_alpha   90.00
_cell.angle_beta   90.00
_cell.angle_gamma   90.00
#
_symmetry.space_group_name_H-M   'P 1'
#
loop_
_entity.id
_entity.type
_entity.pdbx_description
1 polymer ?
#
loop_
_entity_poly.entity_id
_entity_poly.type
_entity_poly.pdbx_seq_one_letter_code
_entity_poly.pdbx_strand_id
1 'polypeptide(L)'
;MHLSTTRRLPSSNEDAIKGRIAPLTAELRALANELKQAETLPALLREIETIHRDIQEGPFRQSLPEDRQDLYTLLQTMEKSGGWPYIPRLQLRTFIDLLGQDGVEIRT
;
A
#
# COMPACT_ATOMS: atom_id res chain seq x y z
N MET A 1 21.77 8.29 36.52
CA MET A 1 21.12 7.32 35.63
C MET A 1 20.28 8.10 34.62
N HIS A 2 20.81 8.39 33.42
CA HIS A 2 20.06 9.04 32.35
C HIS A 2 19.28 7.98 31.58
N LEU A 3 17.95 7.96 31.72
CA LEU A 3 17.07 7.22 30.83
C LEU A 3 16.78 8.13 29.63
N SER A 4 17.56 7.95 28.56
CA SER A 4 17.30 8.54 27.26
C SER A 4 15.98 8.00 26.73
N THR A 5 14.89 8.73 26.98
CA THR A 5 13.61 8.49 26.31
C THR A 5 13.78 8.93 24.86
N THR A 6 13.97 7.95 23.98
CA THR A 6 13.97 8.12 22.53
C THR A 6 12.75 8.91 22.10
N ARG A 7 12.98 10.13 21.58
CA ARG A 7 11.94 10.97 20.99
C ARG A 7 11.42 10.30 19.73
N ARG A 8 10.30 9.57 19.84
CA ARG A 8 9.56 9.06 18.69
C ARG A 8 8.60 10.13 18.20
N LEU A 9 8.96 10.81 17.11
CA LEU A 9 8.04 11.57 16.24
C LEU A 9 8.47 11.23 14.81
N PRO A 10 7.54 10.87 13.90
CA PRO A 10 6.21 11.48 13.76
C PRO A 10 5.07 10.46 13.98
N SER A 11 4.07 10.78 14.81
CA SER A 11 2.87 9.92 14.94
C SER A 11 1.52 10.64 14.76
N SER A 12 1.48 11.94 14.47
CA SER A 12 0.19 12.63 14.30
C SER A 12 -0.61 12.17 13.08
N ASN A 13 0.04 11.81 11.97
CA ASN A 13 -0.68 11.45 10.74
C ASN A 13 -1.09 9.98 10.71
N GLU A 14 -0.19 9.06 11.10
CA GLU A 14 -0.52 7.63 11.17
C GLU A 14 -1.59 7.33 12.22
N ASP A 15 -1.52 7.95 13.40
CA ASP A 15 -2.51 7.74 14.45
C ASP A 15 -3.87 8.37 14.07
N ALA A 16 -3.87 9.51 13.36
CA ALA A 16 -5.09 10.09 12.79
C ALA A 16 -5.71 9.19 11.71
N ILE A 17 -4.89 8.63 10.82
CA ILE A 17 -5.34 7.67 9.79
C ILE A 17 -5.91 6.42 10.47
N LYS A 18 -5.22 5.85 11.47
CA LYS A 18 -5.69 4.70 12.24
C LYS A 18 -7.02 5.00 12.93
N GLY A 19 -7.18 6.17 13.54
CA GLY A 19 -8.43 6.58 14.17
C GLY A 19 -9.58 6.69 13.17
N ARG A 20 -9.32 7.24 11.98
CA ARG A 20 -10.33 7.39 10.93
C ARG A 20 -10.72 6.06 10.28
N ILE A 21 -9.78 5.14 10.10
CA ILE A 21 -10.03 3.84 9.45
C ILE A 21 -10.60 2.80 10.42
N ALA A 22 -10.37 2.94 11.73
CA ALA A 22 -10.86 2.03 12.76
C ALA A 22 -12.35 1.66 12.62
N PRO A 23 -13.31 2.61 12.51
CA PRO A 23 -14.73 2.26 12.36
C PRO A 23 -15.00 1.48 11.07
N LEU A 24 -14.39 1.85 9.94
CA LEU A 24 -14.54 1.14 8.67
C LEU A 24 -14.04 -0.31 8.76
N THR A 25 -12.91 -0.53 9.43
CA THR A 25 -12.41 -1.88 9.67
C THR A 25 -13.30 -2.69 10.61
N ALA A 26 -13.96 -2.04 11.57
CA ALA A 26 -14.91 -2.70 12.47
C ALA A 26 -16.17 -3.15 11.71
N GLU A 27 -16.70 -2.31 10.82
CA GLU A 27 -17.83 -2.65 9.96
C GLU A 27 -17.50 -3.79 9.00
N LEU A 28 -16.33 -3.76 8.34
CA LEU A 28 -15.89 -4.85 7.47
C LEU A 28 -15.75 -6.18 8.24
N ARG A 29 -15.26 -6.14 9.48
CA ARG A 29 -15.18 -7.32 10.35
C ARG A 29 -16.56 -7.83 10.77
N ALA A 30 -17.50 -6.93 11.06
CA ALA A 30 -18.88 -7.29 11.37
C ALA A 30 -19.54 -7.98 10.17
N LEU A 31 -19.41 -7.41 8.97
CA LEU A 31 -19.92 -8.00 7.74
C LEU A 31 -19.31 -9.38 7.45
N ALA A 32 -17.99 -9.53 7.59
CA ALA A 32 -17.33 -10.83 7.44
C ALA A 32 -17.88 -11.87 8.45
N ASN A 33 -18.13 -11.43 9.69
CA ASN A 33 -18.75 -12.25 10.73
C ASN A 33 -20.23 -12.55 10.49
N GLU A 34 -20.96 -11.76 9.70
CA GLU A 34 -22.35 -12.05 9.32
C GLU A 34 -22.41 -13.06 8.19
N LEU A 35 -21.54 -12.92 7.20
CA LEU A 35 -21.50 -13.78 6.02
C LEU A 35 -21.22 -15.25 6.38
N LYS A 36 -20.27 -15.53 7.31
CA LYS A 36 -19.90 -16.85 7.89
C LYS A 36 -19.70 -18.04 6.93
N GLN A 37 -19.85 -17.86 5.62
CA GLN A 37 -19.88 -18.91 4.60
C GLN A 37 -18.71 -18.70 3.63
N ALA A 38 -18.04 -19.80 3.29
CA ALA A 38 -16.85 -19.79 2.44
C ALA A 38 -17.14 -19.30 1.01
N GLU A 39 -18.40 -19.38 0.58
CA GLU A 39 -18.89 -19.02 -0.75
C GLU A 39 -19.14 -17.52 -0.89
N THR A 40 -19.50 -16.83 0.21
CA THR A 40 -19.83 -15.40 0.21
C THR A 40 -18.65 -14.51 0.57
N LEU A 41 -17.71 -15.01 1.37
CA LEU A 41 -16.50 -14.28 1.74
C LEU A 41 -15.63 -13.82 0.55
N PRO A 42 -15.49 -14.61 -0.54
CA PRO A 42 -14.75 -14.18 -1.72
C PRO A 42 -15.31 -12.91 -2.39
N ALA A 43 -16.61 -12.63 -2.27
CA ALA A 43 -17.17 -11.38 -2.78
C ALA A 43 -16.66 -10.17 -1.98
N LEU A 44 -16.72 -10.25 -0.65
CA LEU A 44 -16.18 -9.21 0.25
C LEU A 44 -14.68 -8.99 0.03
N LEU A 45 -13.91 -10.07 -0.14
CA LEU A 45 -12.47 -9.99 -0.39
C LEU A 45 -12.14 -9.30 -1.73
N ARG A 46 -12.95 -9.52 -2.78
CA ARG A 46 -12.76 -8.84 -4.08
C ARG A 46 -13.03 -7.34 -4.00
N GLU A 47 -14.02 -6.92 -3.23
CA GLU A 47 -14.29 -5.49 -3.02
C GLU A 47 -13.13 -4.81 -2.27
N ILE A 48 -12.61 -5.46 -1.23
CA ILE A 48 -11.44 -4.94 -0.48
C ILE A 48 -10.20 -4.85 -1.38
N GLU A 49 -9.96 -5.87 -2.22
CA GLU A 49 -8.87 -5.86 -3.21
C GLU A 49 -9.06 -4.73 -4.25
N THR A 50 -10.30 -4.46 -4.67
CA THR A 50 -10.59 -3.37 -5.62
C THR A 50 -10.23 -2.02 -5.01
N ILE A 51 -10.66 -1.76 -3.77
CA ILE A 51 -10.30 -0.53 -3.04
C ILE A 51 -8.77 -0.42 -2.89
N HIS A 52 -8.10 -1.51 -2.58
CA HIS A 52 -6.64 -1.55 -2.49
C HIS A 52 -5.98 -1.13 -3.81
N ARG A 53 -6.41 -1.74 -4.93
CA ARG A 53 -5.90 -1.44 -6.28
C ARG A 53 -6.14 0.01 -6.67
N ASP A 54 -7.34 0.53 -6.43
CA ASP A 54 -7.69 1.91 -6.76
C ASP A 54 -6.77 2.90 -6.02
N ILE A 55 -6.49 2.65 -4.74
CA ILE A 55 -5.55 3.46 -3.96
C ILE A 55 -4.12 3.34 -4.51
N GLN A 56 -3.70 2.12 -4.88
CA GLN A 56 -2.36 1.87 -5.38
C GLN A 56 -2.13 2.51 -6.77
N GLU A 57 -3.07 2.34 -7.69
CA GLU A 57 -2.98 2.80 -9.08
C GLU A 57 -3.28 4.30 -9.23
N GLY A 58 -4.13 4.84 -8.35
CA GLY A 58 -4.47 6.27 -8.32
C GLY A 58 -3.56 7.07 -7.38
N PRO A 59 -4.04 7.43 -6.19
CA PRO A 59 -3.38 8.41 -5.32
C PRO A 59 -1.96 8.01 -4.91
N PHE A 60 -1.68 6.73 -4.69
CA PHE A 60 -0.32 6.30 -4.35
C PHE A 60 0.64 6.51 -5.52
N ARG A 61 0.30 6.01 -6.72
CA ARG A 61 1.13 6.20 -7.92
C ARG A 61 1.32 7.67 -8.29
N GLN A 62 0.26 8.48 -8.15
CA GLN A 62 0.31 9.93 -8.39
C GLN A 62 1.15 10.67 -7.34
N SER A 63 1.34 10.10 -6.15
CA SER A 63 2.19 10.67 -5.10
C SER A 63 3.67 10.30 -5.24
N LEU A 64 4.02 9.41 -6.17
CA LEU A 64 5.41 9.00 -6.37
C LEU A 64 6.22 10.15 -6.99
N PRO A 65 7.45 10.40 -6.49
CA PRO A 65 8.35 11.36 -7.11
C PRO A 65 8.71 10.94 -8.54
N GLU A 66 8.77 11.92 -9.45
CA GLU A 66 9.26 11.73 -10.81
C GLU A 66 10.80 11.64 -10.85
N ASP A 67 11.47 12.32 -9.91
CA ASP A 67 12.92 12.26 -9.78
C ASP A 67 13.38 10.95 -9.12
N ARG A 68 14.42 10.34 -9.69
CA ARG A 68 14.93 9.03 -9.26
C ARG A 68 15.57 9.07 -7.87
N GLN A 69 16.22 10.16 -7.50
CA GLN A 69 16.87 10.31 -6.21
C GLN A 69 15.84 10.50 -5.10
N ASP A 70 14.78 11.27 -5.38
CA ASP A 70 13.65 11.45 -4.47
C ASP A 70 12.85 10.15 -4.30
N LEU A 71 12.63 9.42 -5.40
CA LEU A 71 12.03 8.09 -5.35
C LEU A 71 12.86 7.14 -4.48
N TYR A 72 14.17 7.09 -4.67
CA TYR A 72 15.06 6.25 -3.87
C TYR A 72 15.01 6.61 -2.38
N THR A 73 14.94 7.90 -2.06
CA THR A 73 14.84 8.41 -0.68
C THR A 73 13.50 8.02 -0.04
N LEU A 74 12.41 8.12 -0.80
CA LEU A 74 11.08 7.64 -0.39
C LEU A 74 11.12 6.14 -0.09
N LEU A 75 11.68 5.33 -1.00
CA LEU A 75 11.76 3.88 -0.85
C LEU A 75 12.55 3.46 0.39
N GLN A 76 13.71 4.07 0.64
CA GLN A 76 14.50 3.82 1.86
C GLN A 76 13.74 4.21 3.14
N THR A 77 12.91 5.25 3.07
CA THR A 77 12.11 5.72 4.21
C THR A 77 11.00 4.71 4.53
N MET A 78 10.30 4.23 3.50
CA MET A 78 9.25 3.21 3.63
C MET A 78 9.80 1.87 4.16
N GLU A 79 10.97 1.45 3.71
CA GLU A 79 11.64 0.24 4.21
C GLU A 79 11.92 0.33 5.72
N LYS A 80 12.35 1.51 6.21
CA LYS A 80 12.66 1.75 7.63
C LYS A 80 11.42 1.88 8.52
N SER A 81 10.28 2.36 8.01
CA SER A 81 9.07 2.62 8.79
C SER A 81 8.17 1.40 9.01
N GLY A 82 8.37 0.30 8.29
CA GLY A 82 7.54 -0.90 8.44
C GLY A 82 7.55 -1.89 7.27
N GLY A 83 8.49 -1.72 6.33
CA GLY A 83 8.55 -2.51 5.10
C GLY A 83 7.57 -2.02 4.02
N TRP A 84 7.58 -2.70 2.88
CA TRP A 84 6.65 -2.40 1.79
C TRP A 84 5.20 -2.73 2.23
N PRO A 85 4.21 -1.84 2.02
CA PRO A 85 2.81 -2.23 2.13
C PRO A 85 2.58 -3.44 1.21
N TYR A 86 1.76 -4.40 1.64
CA TYR A 86 1.43 -5.55 0.80
C TYR A 86 0.84 -5.04 -0.51
N ILE A 87 1.64 -5.10 -1.57
CA ILE A 87 1.22 -4.92 -2.95
C ILE A 87 0.77 -6.31 -3.40
N PRO A 88 -0.53 -6.55 -3.65
CA PRO A 88 -1.00 -7.75 -4.30
C PRO A 88 -0.15 -7.93 -5.53
N ARG A 89 0.52 -9.08 -5.62
CA ARG A 89 1.49 -9.33 -6.68
C ARG A 89 0.81 -9.09 -8.02
N LEU A 90 1.09 -7.95 -8.65
CA LEU A 90 1.20 -7.91 -10.10
C LEU A 90 2.09 -9.11 -10.40
N GLN A 91 1.56 -10.09 -11.13
CA GLN A 91 2.37 -11.23 -11.54
C GLN A 91 3.67 -10.63 -12.06
N LEU A 92 4.83 -11.02 -11.50
CA LEU A 92 6.14 -10.38 -11.79
C LEU A 92 6.34 -10.10 -13.29
N ARG A 93 5.72 -10.92 -14.14
CA ARG A 93 5.51 -10.73 -15.58
C ARG A 93 5.00 -9.33 -15.96
N THR A 94 3.89 -8.84 -15.42
CA THR A 94 3.35 -7.51 -15.75
C THR A 94 4.31 -6.37 -15.40
N PHE A 95 5.08 -6.52 -14.31
CA PHE A 95 6.10 -5.53 -13.93
C PHE A 95 7.34 -5.61 -14.84
N ILE A 96 7.77 -6.82 -15.22
CA ILE A 96 8.85 -7.05 -16.19
C ILE A 96 8.45 -6.57 -17.59
N ASP A 97 7.20 -6.78 -17.99
CA ASP A 97 6.67 -6.31 -19.27
C ASP A 97 6.63 -4.77 -19.32
N LEU A 98 6.24 -4.12 -18.21
CA LEU A 98 6.29 -2.65 -18.10
C LEU A 98 7.73 -2.11 -18.19
N LEU A 99 8.68 -2.77 -17.51
CA LEU A 99 10.11 -2.40 -17.56
C LEU A 99 10.77 -2.71 -18.90
N GLY A 100 10.28 -3.71 -19.63
CA GLY A 100 10.77 -4.11 -20.95
C GLY A 100 10.23 -3.26 -22.10
N GLN A 101 9.09 -2.57 -21.90
CA GLN A 101 8.50 -1.69 -22.91
C GLN A 101 9.23 -0.34 -23.07
N ASP A 102 10.11 0.04 -22.14
CA ASP A 102 11.00 1.20 -22.27
C ASP A 102 12.29 0.87 -23.07
N GLY A 103 12.42 -0.35 -23.60
CA GLY A 103 13.69 -0.89 -24.11
C GLY A 103 13.83 -1.13 -25.62
N VAL A 104 12.82 -0.85 -26.46
CA VAL A 104 12.94 -1.08 -27.91
C VAL A 104 12.35 0.07 -28.73
N GLU A 105 13.10 1.17 -28.81
CA GLU A 105 13.08 2.05 -29.99
C GLU A 105 14.50 2.07 -30.59
N ILE A 106 14.93 0.96 -31.20
CA ILE A 106 16.01 1.02 -32.18
C ILE A 106 15.33 1.13 -33.55
N ARG A 107 15.23 2.38 -34.00
CA ARG A 107 14.95 2.71 -35.39
C ARG A 107 16.04 2.11 -36.27
N THR A 108 15.67 1.39 -37.32
CA THR A 108 16.46 1.29 -38.55
C THR A 108 15.53 1.03 -39.73
#